data_AF-A0A4R5NMX3-F1
#
_entry.id   AF-A0A4R5NMX3-F1
#
_cell.length_a   1.000
_cell.length_b   1.000
_cell.length_c   1.000
_cell.angle_alpha   90.00
_cell.angle_beta   90.00
_cell.angle_gamma   90.00
#
_symmetry.space_group_name_H-M   'P 1'
#
loop_
_entity.id
_entity.type
_entity.pdbx_description
1 polymer ?
#
loop_
_entity_poly.entity_id
_entity_poly.type
_entity_poly.pdbx_seq_one_letter_code
_entity_poly.pdbx_strand_id
1 'polypeptide(L)'
;MAYENIPNELRALKQWGLFQKIWQPERNKYTKIPHNALDGGAGRTNDPSTWTDYQTALEALKTYKMDGLAFYFANGYVGLDIDHIGDELERYAAQDYQ
;
A
#
# COMPACT_ATOMS: atom_id res chain seq x y z
N MET A 1 -12.38 8.59 -6.05
CA MET A 1 -13.20 7.77 -5.15
C MET A 1 -12.53 6.50 -4.58
N ALA A 2 -11.25 6.18 -4.82
CA ALA A 2 -10.57 5.07 -4.11
C ALA A 2 -9.68 5.52 -2.93
N TYR A 3 -9.27 6.79 -2.89
CA TYR A 3 -8.23 7.29 -1.98
C TYR A 3 -8.66 8.50 -1.13
N GLU A 4 -9.93 8.92 -1.22
CA GLU A 4 -10.45 10.11 -0.53
C GLU A 4 -10.50 9.94 1.00
N ASN A 5 -10.61 8.69 1.48
CA ASN A 5 -10.67 8.35 2.89
C ASN A 5 -9.29 8.26 3.57
N ILE A 6 -8.19 8.44 2.82
CA ILE A 6 -6.86 8.47 3.42
C ILE A 6 -6.77 9.73 4.30
N PRO A 7 -6.41 9.60 5.60
CA PRO A 7 -6.28 10.74 6.50
C PRO A 7 -5.34 11.83 5.95
N ASN A 8 -5.67 13.10 6.21
CA ASN A 8 -4.84 14.24 5.78
C ASN A 8 -3.42 14.15 6.34
N GLU A 9 -3.26 13.62 7.55
CA GLU A 9 -1.96 13.39 8.18
C GLU A 9 -1.05 12.51 7.33
N LEU A 10 -1.55 11.39 6.80
CA LEU A 10 -0.77 10.51 5.92
C LEU A 10 -0.50 11.16 4.56
N ARG A 11 -1.49 11.88 4.01
CA ARG A 11 -1.34 12.58 2.73
C ARG A 11 -0.28 13.68 2.77
N ALA A 12 -0.02 14.27 3.94
CA ALA A 12 0.98 15.32 4.12
C ALA A 12 2.43 14.79 4.13
N LEU A 13 2.64 13.47 4.26
CA LEU A 13 3.98 12.87 4.33
C LEU A 13 4.57 12.60 2.94
N LYS A 14 5.90 12.71 2.82
CA LYS A 14 6.67 12.25 1.66
C LYS A 14 7.04 10.77 1.79
N GLN A 15 6.02 9.93 1.95
CA GLN A 15 6.15 8.49 2.22
C GLN A 15 5.37 7.66 1.20
N TRP A 16 5.12 8.21 0.00
CA TRP A 16 4.32 7.56 -1.02
C TRP A 16 5.15 7.03 -2.19
N GLY A 17 4.72 5.91 -2.73
CA GLY A 17 5.21 5.28 -3.95
C GLY A 17 4.07 4.54 -4.64
N LEU A 18 4.41 3.59 -5.50
CA LEU A 18 3.46 2.77 -6.24
C LEU A 18 3.70 1.28 -5.95
N PHE A 19 2.74 0.43 -6.30
CA PHE A 19 3.00 -1.01 -6.42
C PHE A 19 2.35 -1.61 -7.67
N GLN A 20 2.93 -2.70 -8.13
CA GLN A 20 2.35 -3.60 -9.13
C GLN A 20 2.07 -4.97 -8.52
N LYS A 21 0.94 -5.58 -8.84
CA LYS A 21 0.59 -6.95 -8.48
C LYS A 21 1.08 -7.91 -9.55
N ILE A 22 1.94 -8.84 -9.16
CA ILE A 22 2.49 -9.86 -10.06
C ILE A 22 2.11 -11.23 -9.51
N TRP A 23 1.49 -12.06 -10.35
CA TRP A 23 1.19 -13.45 -10.01
C TRP A 23 2.49 -14.25 -9.93
N GLN A 24 2.67 -15.00 -8.83
CA GLN A 24 3.81 -15.91 -8.63
C GLN A 24 3.32 -17.36 -8.68
N PRO A 25 3.47 -18.08 -9.80
CA PRO A 25 2.96 -19.44 -9.96
C PRO A 25 3.51 -20.41 -8.91
N GLU A 26 4.80 -20.31 -8.58
CA GLU A 26 5.48 -21.18 -7.61
C GLU A 26 4.89 -21.10 -6.20
N ARG A 27 4.29 -19.95 -5.86
CA ARG A 27 3.68 -19.71 -4.54
C ARG A 27 2.16 -19.68 -4.60
N ASN A 28 1.59 -19.89 -5.79
CA ASN A 28 0.16 -19.78 -6.08
C ASN A 28 -0.48 -18.51 -5.47
N LYS A 29 0.21 -17.36 -5.55
CA LYS A 29 -0.27 -16.09 -4.97
C LYS A 29 0.28 -14.87 -5.69
N TYR A 30 -0.42 -13.74 -5.55
CA TYR A 30 0.09 -12.45 -5.99
C TYR A 30 1.13 -11.89 -5.00
N THR A 31 2.16 -11.24 -5.53
CA THR A 31 3.11 -10.39 -4.78
C THR A 31 2.93 -8.94 -5.21
N LYS A 32 3.04 -8.02 -4.26
CA LYS A 32 3.04 -6.57 -4.52
C LYS A 32 4.49 -6.10 -4.61
N ILE A 33 4.93 -5.64 -5.79
CA ILE A 33 6.28 -5.13 -6.02
C ILE A 33 6.24 -3.60 -5.94
N PRO A 34 7.06 -2.94 -5.10
CA PRO A 34 7.08 -1.49 -4.99
C PRO A 34 7.77 -0.84 -6.20
N HIS A 35 7.20 0.29 -6.64
CA HIS A 35 7.72 1.11 -7.74
C HIS A 35 7.87 2.57 -7.30
N ASN A 36 8.91 3.23 -7.81
CA ASN A 36 9.16 4.64 -7.57
C ASN A 36 8.18 5.47 -8.40
N ALA A 37 7.45 6.38 -7.75
CA ALA A 37 6.47 7.24 -8.40
C ALA A 37 7.10 8.37 -9.24
N LEU A 38 8.39 8.66 -9.06
CA LEU A 38 9.09 9.74 -9.78
C LEU A 38 9.54 9.32 -11.18
N ASP A 39 9.90 8.05 -11.36
CA ASP A 39 10.48 7.54 -12.61
C ASP A 39 9.83 6.23 -13.12
N GLY A 40 8.94 5.60 -12.34
CA GLY A 40 8.30 4.32 -12.66
C GLY A 40 9.20 3.10 -12.44
N GLY A 41 10.44 3.31 -12.01
CA GLY A 41 11.43 2.27 -11.73
C GLY A 41 11.18 1.52 -10.42
N ALA A 42 12.20 0.82 -9.94
CA ALA A 42 12.11 0.06 -8.69
C ALA A 42 12.01 1.01 -7.48
N GLY A 43 10.98 0.82 -6.65
CA GLY A 43 10.84 1.54 -5.38
C GLY A 43 11.64 0.87 -4.28
N ARG A 44 12.29 1.65 -3.40
CA ARG A 44 13.08 1.13 -2.28
C ARG A 44 12.39 1.44 -0.96
N THR A 45 12.09 0.43 -0.17
CA THR A 45 11.35 0.58 1.10
C THR A 45 12.17 1.20 2.24
N ASN A 46 13.47 1.37 2.07
CA ASN A 46 14.42 1.87 3.06
C ASN A 46 15.19 3.11 2.61
N ASP A 47 14.85 3.67 1.44
CA ASP A 47 15.55 4.82 0.85
C ASP A 47 14.52 5.91 0.50
N PRO A 48 14.37 6.92 1.37
CA PRO A 48 13.42 8.02 1.19
C PRO A 48 13.61 8.83 -0.09
N SER A 49 14.77 8.75 -0.76
CA SER A 49 14.99 9.42 -2.04
C SER A 49 14.14 8.84 -3.17
N THR A 50 13.60 7.63 -2.99
CA THR A 50 12.69 6.96 -3.93
C THR A 50 11.22 7.17 -3.60
N TRP A 51 10.91 7.93 -2.55
CA TRP A 51 9.55 8.24 -2.11
C TRP A 51 9.16 9.63 -2.56
N THR A 52 7.86 9.89 -2.60
CA THR A 52 7.33 11.21 -2.97
C THR A 52 6.09 11.55 -2.15
N ASP A 53 5.50 12.72 -2.42
CA ASP A 53 4.24 13.15 -1.84
C ASP A 53 3.04 12.40 -2.44
N TYR A 54 1.91 12.46 -1.74
CA TYR A 54 0.69 11.76 -2.12
C TYR A 54 0.18 12.16 -3.52
N GLN A 55 0.22 13.44 -3.88
CA GLN A 55 -0.36 13.93 -5.13
C GLN A 55 0.47 13.45 -6.32
N THR A 56 1.80 13.55 -6.22
CA THR A 56 2.73 13.04 -7.23
C THR A 56 2.53 11.54 -7.45
N ALA A 57 2.42 10.75 -6.37
CA ALA A 57 2.17 9.31 -6.49
C ALA A 57 0.78 9.00 -7.10
N LEU A 58 -0.25 9.75 -6.72
CA LEU A 58 -1.61 9.57 -7.25
C LEU A 58 -1.69 9.82 -8.76
N GLU A 59 -0.98 10.84 -9.26
CA GLU A 59 -0.90 11.13 -10.70
C GLU A 59 -0.09 10.05 -11.45
N ALA A 60 1.02 9.61 -10.84
CA ALA A 60 1.92 8.62 -11.41
C ALA A 60 1.27 7.24 -11.63
N LEU A 61 0.20 6.90 -10.88
CA LEU A 61 -0.58 5.66 -11.09
C LEU A 61 -1.01 5.49 -12.55
N LYS A 62 -1.55 6.54 -13.16
CA LYS A 62 -2.04 6.49 -14.54
C LYS A 62 -0.90 6.51 -15.54
N THR A 63 0.12 7.33 -15.28
CA THR A 63 1.30 7.48 -16.13
C THR A 63 2.03 6.15 -16.30
N TYR A 64 2.27 5.43 -15.19
CA TYR A 64 3.02 4.17 -15.20
C TYR A 64 2.14 2.92 -15.18
N LYS A 65 0.82 3.07 -15.23
CA LYS A 65 -0.16 1.96 -15.24
C LYS A 65 0.02 0.98 -14.08
N MET A 66 0.21 1.52 -12.88
CA MET A 66 0.42 0.75 -11.65
C MET A 66 -0.91 0.32 -11.02
N ASP A 67 -0.86 -0.72 -10.19
CA ASP A 67 -2.04 -1.32 -9.55
C ASP A 67 -2.53 -0.55 -8.33
N GLY A 68 -1.67 0.26 -7.69
CA GLY A 68 -2.04 1.06 -6.54
C GLY A 68 -0.90 1.84 -5.89
N LEU A 69 -1.24 2.59 -4.85
CA LEU A 69 -0.29 3.37 -4.05
C LEU A 69 0.42 2.47 -3.02
N ALA A 70 1.69 2.74 -2.78
CA ALA A 70 2.44 2.20 -1.65
C ALA A 70 2.68 3.32 -0.62
N PHE A 71 2.55 2.99 0.66
CA PHE A 71 2.95 3.86 1.76
C PHE A 71 4.10 3.20 2.52
N TYR A 72 5.20 3.93 2.70
CA TYR A 72 6.39 3.43 3.37
C TYR A 72 6.36 3.79 4.85
N PHE A 73 6.55 2.81 5.73
CA PHE A 73 6.57 3.05 7.17
C PHE A 73 7.90 3.66 7.61
N ALA A 74 7.80 4.89 8.11
CA ALA A 74 8.89 5.64 8.71
C ALA A 74 8.29 6.57 9.79
N ASN A 75 9.12 7.33 10.49
CA ASN A 75 8.67 8.43 11.36
C ASN A 75 7.65 8.02 12.44
N GLY A 76 7.80 6.82 13.02
CA GLY A 76 6.96 6.34 14.12
C GLY A 76 5.67 5.61 13.70
N TYR A 77 5.43 5.40 12.41
CA TYR A 77 4.31 4.59 11.92
C TYR A 77 4.60 3.09 11.97
N VAL A 78 3.59 2.31 12.33
CA VAL A 78 3.60 0.84 12.31
C VAL A 78 2.44 0.34 11.47
N GLY A 79 2.68 -0.68 10.64
CA GLY A 79 1.63 -1.38 9.89
C GLY A 79 1.18 -2.64 10.60
N LEU A 80 -0.12 -2.80 10.79
CA LEU A 80 -0.75 -4.04 11.23
C LEU A 80 -1.46 -4.66 10.02
N ASP A 81 -0.97 -5.80 9.56
CA ASP A 81 -1.61 -6.57 8.49
C ASP A 81 -2.42 -7.70 9.13
N ILE A 82 -3.73 -7.71 8.87
CA ILE A 82 -4.68 -8.62 9.50
C ILE A 82 -5.39 -9.37 8.38
N ASP A 83 -4.82 -10.52 8.01
CA ASP A 83 -5.37 -11.39 6.98
C ASP A 83 -6.29 -12.46 7.57
N HIS A 84 -7.17 -13.01 6.72
CA HIS A 84 -7.98 -14.20 7.00
C HIS A 84 -8.98 -14.10 8.17
N ILE A 85 -9.36 -12.90 8.61
CA ILE A 85 -10.27 -12.70 9.77
C ILE A 85 -11.77 -12.85 9.48
N GLY A 86 -12.15 -13.41 8.34
CA GLY A 86 -13.57 -13.48 7.94
C GLY A 86 -14.40 -14.24 8.96
N ASP A 87 -13.96 -15.45 9.30
CA ASP A 87 -14.63 -16.34 10.24
C ASP A 87 -14.68 -15.72 11.65
N GLU A 88 -13.61 -15.04 12.06
CA GLU A 88 -13.52 -14.34 13.34
C GLU A 88 -14.48 -13.15 13.42
N LEU A 89 -14.66 -12.40 12.32
CA LEU A 89 -15.63 -11.31 12.26
C LEU A 89 -17.07 -11.83 12.35
N GLU A 90 -17.37 -12.96 11.71
CA GLU A 90 -18.67 -13.62 11.81
C GLU A 90 -18.96 -14.09 13.23
N ARG A 91 -17.99 -14.75 13.88
CA ARG A 91 -18.07 -15.13 15.30
C ARG A 91 -18.24 -13.91 16.22
N TYR A 92 -17.51 -12.82 15.96
CA TYR A 92 -17.65 -11.58 16.71
C TYR A 92 -19.07 -11.00 16.59
N ALA A 93 -19.61 -10.92 15.38
CA ALA A 93 -20.95 -10.42 15.13
C ALA A 93 -22.04 -11.29 15.78
N ALA A 94 -21.83 -12.61 15.85
CA ALA A 94 -22.71 -13.55 16.54
C ALA A 94 -22.58 -13.52 18.07
N GLN A 95 -21.67 -12.71 18.62
CA GLN A 95 -21.30 -12.71 20.04
C GLN A 95 -20.73 -14.05 20.53
N ASP A 96 -20.14 -14.83 19.63
CA ASP A 96 -19.54 -16.16 19.87
C ASP A 96 -18.01 -16.12 19.82
N TYR A 97 -17.44 -15.12 20.49
CA TYR A 97 -16.02 -14.89 20.61
C TYR A 97 -15.58 -15.17 22.07
N GLN A 98 -15.31 -16.44 22.37
CA GLN A 98 -14.55 -16.85 23.56
C GLN A 98 -13.07 -17.06 23.19
#